data_AF-A0A662AEZ0-F1
#
_entry.id   AF-A0A662AEZ0-F1
#
_cell.length_a   1.000
_cell.length_b   1.000
_cell.length_c   1.000
_cell.angle_alpha   90.00
_cell.angle_beta   90.00
_cell.angle_gamma   90.00
#
_symmetry.space_group_name_H-M   'P 1'
#
loop_
_entity.id
_entity.type
_entity.pdbx_description
1 polymer ?
#
loop_
_entity_poly.entity_id
_entity_poly.type
_entity_poly.pdbx_seq_one_letter_code
_entity_poly.pdbx_strand_id
1 'polypeptide(L)' 'MTQITIAGQSVDLTDEGYLTDATQWNKEVAVELAKTDGFELGDDHFKVLDFLRDS' A
#
# COMPACT_ATOMS: atom_id res chain seq x y z
N MET A 1 3.03 -12.12 9.65
CA MET A 1 3.70 -11.59 8.43
C MET A 1 3.24 -12.47 7.29
N THR A 2 2.52 -11.87 6.34
CA THR A 2 1.91 -12.56 5.22
C THR A 2 2.46 -11.92 3.95
N GLN A 3 3.15 -12.71 3.14
CA GLN A 3 3.65 -12.24 1.85
C GLN A 3 2.57 -12.43 0.79
N ILE A 4 2.25 -11.37 0.07
CA ILE A 4 1.30 -11.40 -1.04
C ILE A 4 1.90 -10.75 -2.28
N THR A 5 1.46 -11.19 -3.45
CA THR A 5 1.90 -10.60 -4.72
C THR A 5 0.88 -9.55 -5.15
N ILE A 6 1.30 -8.27 -5.15
CA ILE A 6 0.50 -7.14 -5.61
C ILE A 6 1.24 -6.41 -6.72
N ALA A 7 0.55 -6.08 -7.81
CA ALA A 7 1.14 -5.39 -8.98
C ALA A 7 2.38 -6.10 -9.56
N GLY A 8 2.45 -7.44 -9.44
CA GLY A 8 3.60 -8.23 -9.88
C GLY A 8 4.83 -8.15 -8.96
N GLN A 9 4.71 -7.48 -7.81
CA GLN A 9 5.73 -7.38 -6.79
C GLN A 9 5.31 -8.15 -5.53
N SER A 10 6.24 -8.90 -4.93
CA SER A 10 6.00 -9.49 -3.62
C SER A 10 6.13 -8.42 -2.54
N VAL A 11 5.03 -8.21 -1.83
CA VAL A 11 4.95 -7.29 -0.69
C VAL A 11 4.68 -8.07 0.58
N ASP A 12 5.34 -7.70 1.66
CA ASP A 12 5.14 -8.32 2.95
C ASP A 12 4.22 -7.45 3.79
N LEU A 13 3.13 -8.05 4.26
CA LEU A 13 2.15 -7.40 5.13
C LEU A 13 2.26 -7.95 6.56
N THR A 14 1.94 -7.11 7.53
CA THR A 14 1.70 -7.52 8.90
C THR A 14 0.36 -8.24 9.02
N ASP A 15 0.09 -8.83 10.18
CA ASP A 15 -1.20 -9.49 10.46
C ASP A 15 -2.40 -8.52 10.37
N GLU A 16 -2.12 -7.23 10.59
CA GLU A 16 -3.08 -6.13 10.49
C GLU A 16 -3.19 -5.54 9.07
N GLY A 17 -2.41 -6.03 8.09
CA GLY A 17 -2.47 -5.56 6.70
C GLY A 17 -1.58 -4.34 6.38
N TYR A 18 -0.66 -3.96 7.27
CA TYR A 18 0.31 -2.90 7.00
C TYR A 18 1.54 -3.44 6.28
N LEU A 19 2.15 -2.65 5.39
CA LEU A 19 3.44 -3.02 4.79
C LEU A 19 4.53 -3.12 5.87
N THR A 20 5.20 -4.26 5.94
CA THR A 20 6.34 -4.44 6.84
C THR A 20 7.55 -3.66 6.37
N ASP A 21 7.70 -3.49 5.06
CA ASP A 21 8.80 -2.75 4.46
C ASP A 21 8.26 -1.55 3.68
N ALA A 22 8.68 -0.35 4.08
CA ALA A 22 8.25 0.88 3.42
C ALA A 22 8.74 0.95 1.97
N THR A 23 9.87 0.33 1.62
CA THR A 23 10.41 0.36 0.25
C THR A 23 9.58 -0.47 -0.73
N GLN A 24 8.79 -1.42 -0.23
CA GLN A 24 7.84 -2.20 -1.02
C GLN A 24 6.58 -1.42 -1.42
N TRP A 25 6.34 -0.26 -0.79
CA TRP A 25 5.20 0.57 -1.15
C TRP A 25 5.38 1.21 -2.52
N ASN A 26 4.36 1.11 -3.35
CA ASN A 26 4.22 1.87 -4.58
C ASN A 26 2.74 2.25 -4.78
N LYS A 27 2.45 3.16 -5.71
CA LYS A 27 1.06 3.62 -5.94
C LYS A 27 0.13 2.47 -6.31
N GLU A 28 0.59 1.53 -7.13
CA GLU A 28 -0.22 0.37 -7.55
C GLU A 28 -0.55 -0.55 -6.36
N VAL A 29 0.43 -0.82 -5.50
CA VAL A 29 0.27 -1.63 -4.29
C VAL A 29 -0.74 -0.99 -3.35
N ALA A 30 -0.64 0.32 -3.13
CA ALA A 30 -1.61 1.04 -2.32
C ALA A 30 -3.03 0.93 -2.90
N VAL A 31 -3.19 1.10 -4.22
CA VAL A 31 -4.51 0.98 -4.88
C VAL A 31 -5.08 -0.42 -4.73
N GLU A 32 -4.30 -1.46 -5.00
CA GLU A 32 -4.77 -2.85 -4.93
C GLU A 32 -5.07 -3.30 -3.49
N LEU A 33 -4.28 -2.83 -2.52
CA LEU A 33 -4.58 -3.02 -1.09
C LEU A 33 -5.90 -2.36 -0.71
N ALA A 34 -6.08 -1.08 -1.09
CA ALA A 34 -7.32 -0.37 -0.81
C ALA A 34 -8.53 -1.06 -1.43
N LYS A 35 -8.42 -1.51 -2.69
CA LYS A 35 -9.49 -2.28 -3.35
C LYS A 35 -9.82 -3.58 -2.63
N THR A 36 -8.81 -4.25 -2.07
CA THR A 36 -9.00 -5.48 -1.29
C THR A 36 -9.81 -5.21 -0.02
N ASP A 37 -9.60 -4.05 0.60
CA ASP A 37 -10.38 -3.56 1.74
C ASP A 37 -11.71 -2.89 1.33
N GLY A 38 -12.02 -2.81 0.03
CA GLY A 38 -13.24 -2.19 -0.48
C GLY A 38 -13.22 -0.65 -0.50
N PHE A 39 -12.04 -0.04 -0.40
CA PHE A 39 -11.84 1.41 -0.53
C PHE A 39 -11.14 1.75 -1.84
N GLU A 40 -11.36 2.98 -2.33
CA GLU A 40 -10.70 3.47 -3.52
C GLU A 40 -9.81 4.67 -3.16
N LEU A 41 -8.51 4.56 -3.43
CA LEU A 41 -7.59 5.66 -3.22
C LEU A 41 -7.71 6.67 -4.36
N GLY A 42 -8.49 7.73 -4.13
CA GLY A 42 -8.47 8.93 -4.96
C GLY A 42 -7.24 9.82 -4.75
N ASP A 43 -7.11 10.85 -5.58
CA ASP A 43 -5.98 11.80 -5.57
C ASP A 43 -5.72 12.47 -4.22
N ASP A 44 -6.77 12.83 -3.47
CA ASP A 44 -6.62 13.47 -2.17
C ASP A 44 -5.98 12.54 -1.12
N HIS A 45 -6.26 11.24 -1.18
CA HIS A 45 -5.59 10.26 -0.32
C HIS A 45 -4.10 10.15 -0.67
N PHE A 46 -3.78 10.16 -1.97
CA PHE A 46 -2.39 10.13 -2.42
C PHE A 46 -1.63 11.38 -2.01
N LYS A 47 -2.25 12.57 -1.98
CA LYS A 47 -1.59 13.79 -1.48
C LYS A 47 -1.14 13.64 -0.03
N VAL A 48 -1.98 13.04 0.83
CA VAL A 48 -1.64 12.80 2.24
C VAL A 48 -0.55 11.74 2.36
N LEU A 49 -0.66 10.64 1.60
CA LEU A 49 0.35 9.58 1.59
C LEU A 49 1.72 10.08 1.12
N ASP A 50 1.75 10.88 0.06
CA ASP A 50 2.97 11.47 -0.48
C ASP A 50 3.59 12.45 0.52
N PHE A 51 2.77 13.31 1.13
CA PHE A 51 3.21 14.22 2.19
C PHE A 51 3.82 13.50 3.40
N LEU A 52 3.22 12.39 3.84
CA LEU A 52 3.73 11.59 4.96
C LEU A 52 5.04 10.87 4.63
N ARG A 53 5.30 10.59 3.35
CA ARG A 53 6.47 9.82 2.89
C ARG A 53 7.62 10.68 2.37
N ASP A 54 7.38 11.96 2.12
CA ASP A 54 8.40 12.94 1.74
C ASP A 54 9.23 13.45 2.95
N SER A 55 8.90 13.01 4.19
CA SER A 55 9.61 13.39 5.44
C SER A 55 10.76 12.47 5.84
#